data_AF-A0A3D4TWJ0-F1
#
_entry.id   AF-A0A3D4TWJ0-F1
#
_cell.length_a   1.000
_cell.length_b   1.000
_cell.length_c   1.000
_cell.angle_alpha   90.00
_cell.angle_beta   90.00
_cell.angle_gamma   90.00
#
_symmetry.space_group_name_H-M   'P 1'
#
loop_
_entity.id
_entity.type
_entity.pdbx_description
1 polymer ?
#
loop_
_entity_poly.entity_id
_entity_poly.type
_entity_poly.pdbx_seq_one_letter_code
_entity_poly.pdbx_strand_id
1 'polypeptide(L)'
;YLHLPTSKLLENIHKRGREYEQTITAEYLEEIQKGYFDFFRQHPEYTFLIIDTSNIDFVSNSADYLKLKNEIFDKTYPKGMHTVTF
;
A
#
# COMPACT_ATOMS: atom_id res chain seq x y z
N TYR A 1 -4.77 3.47 0.71
CA TYR A 1 -4.20 2.19 0.29
C TYR A 1 -2.70 2.33 0.26
N LEU A 2 -1.95 1.54 1.03
CA LEU A 2 -0.49 1.55 0.99
C LEU A 2 -0.04 0.53 -0.06
N HIS A 3 0.50 1.02 -1.15
CA HIS A 3 1.01 0.19 -2.23
C HIS A 3 2.48 -0.18 -1.95
N LEU A 4 2.79 -1.44 -2.21
CA LEU A 4 4.14 -1.97 -2.18
C LEU A 4 4.23 -3.09 -3.23
N PRO A 5 5.33 -3.20 -3.98
CA PRO A 5 5.54 -4.28 -4.94
C PRO A 5 5.43 -5.65 -4.27
N THR A 6 4.84 -6.60 -5.01
CA THR A 6 4.63 -7.98 -4.55
C THR A 6 5.90 -8.64 -4.02
N SER A 7 7.06 -8.39 -4.65
CA SER A 7 8.35 -8.90 -4.18
C SER A 7 8.67 -8.46 -2.75
N LYS A 8 8.52 -7.16 -2.44
CA LYS A 8 8.73 -6.61 -1.10
C LYS A 8 7.65 -7.08 -0.11
N LEU A 9 6.42 -7.29 -0.57
CA LEU A 9 5.36 -7.87 0.25
C LEU A 9 5.71 -9.29 0.70
N LEU A 10 6.23 -10.13 -0.20
CA LEU A 10 6.70 -11.48 0.11
C LEU A 10 7.86 -11.46 1.11
N GLU A 11 8.83 -10.57 0.93
CA GLU A 11 9.93 -10.38 1.90
C GLU A 11 9.38 -10.05 3.29
N ASN A 12 8.40 -9.15 3.38
CA ASN A 12 7.76 -8.79 4.65
C ASN A 12 6.97 -9.95 5.27
N ILE A 13 6.25 -10.74 4.46
CA ILE A 13 5.51 -11.93 4.91
C ILE A 13 6.49 -12.98 5.46
N HIS A 14 7.58 -13.24 4.74
CA HIS A 14 8.59 -14.19 5.16
C HIS A 14 9.26 -13.74 6.46
N LYS A 15 9.67 -12.46 6.54
CA LYS A 15 10.25 -11.86 7.76
C LYS A 15 9.32 -11.95 8.97
N ARG A 16 8.00 -11.87 8.76
CA ARG A 16 6.99 -11.98 9.82
C ARG A 16 6.85 -13.41 10.36
N GLY A 17 7.22 -14.43 9.57
CA GLY A 17 7.39 -15.81 10.05
C GLY A 17 6.10 -16.53 10.45
N ARG A 18 4.93 -16.10 9.97
CA ARG A 18 3.66 -16.80 10.23
C ARG A 18 3.59 -18.05 9.35
N GLU A 19 3.47 -19.22 9.97
CA GLU A 19 3.49 -20.52 9.27
C GLU A 19 2.44 -20.62 8.16
N TYR A 20 1.22 -20.18 8.44
CA TYR A 20 0.10 -20.24 7.50
C TYR A 20 0.22 -19.26 6.32
N GLU A 21 1.12 -18.27 6.39
CA GLU A 21 1.34 -17.31 5.30
C GLU A 21 2.51 -17.73 4.40
N GLN A 22 3.32 -18.72 4.77
CA GLN A 22 4.53 -19.10 4.01
C GLN A 22 4.23 -19.71 2.63
N THR A 23 2.99 -20.13 2.39
CA THR A 23 2.52 -20.65 1.09
C THR A 23 1.93 -19.57 0.18
N ILE A 24 1.87 -18.31 0.64
CA ILE A 24 1.40 -17.19 -0.18
C ILE A 24 2.35 -16.99 -1.35
N THR A 25 1.80 -17.00 -2.56
CA THR A 25 2.58 -16.79 -3.79
C THR A 25 2.52 -15.34 -4.26
N ALA A 26 3.43 -14.98 -5.18
CA ALA A 26 3.41 -13.67 -5.82
C ALA A 26 2.10 -13.44 -6.58
N GLU A 27 1.65 -14.44 -7.34
CA GLU A 27 0.44 -14.38 -8.17
C GLU A 27 -0.81 -14.15 -7.31
N TYR A 28 -0.87 -14.77 -6.13
CA TYR A 28 -1.96 -14.53 -5.19
C TYR A 28 -2.01 -13.07 -4.72
N LEU A 29 -0.86 -12.49 -4.39
CA LEU A 29 -0.76 -11.09 -3.97
C LEU A 29 -1.08 -10.12 -5.12
N GLU A 30 -0.68 -10.47 -6.34
CA GLU A 30 -1.01 -9.70 -7.55
C GLU A 30 -2.51 -9.67 -7.82
N GLU A 31 -3.21 -10.80 -7.67
CA GLU A 31 -4.66 -10.85 -7.83
C GLU A 31 -5.38 -10.04 -6.73
N ILE A 32 -4.89 -10.06 -5.49
CA ILE A 32 -5.40 -9.18 -4.43
C ILE A 32 -5.21 -7.71 -4.81
N GLN A 33 -4.00 -7.32 -5.22
CA GLN A 33 -3.68 -5.95 -5.61
C GLN A 33 -4.59 -5.49 -6.74
N LYS A 34 -4.75 -6.32 -7.78
CA LYS A 34 -5.66 -6.07 -8.89
C LYS A 34 -7.10 -5.88 -8.42
N GLY A 35 -7.59 -6.71 -7.50
CA GLY A 35 -8.92 -6.57 -6.91
C GLY A 35 -9.15 -5.22 -6.21
N TYR A 36 -8.14 -4.71 -5.49
CA TYR A 36 -8.21 -3.35 -4.92
C TYR A 36 -8.30 -2.28 -6.01
N PHE A 37 -7.45 -2.34 -7.04
CA PHE A 37 -7.49 -1.38 -8.15
C PHE A 37 -8.79 -1.46 -8.96
N ASP A 38 -9.36 -2.64 -9.14
CA ASP A 38 -10.69 -2.83 -9.74
C ASP A 38 -11.77 -2.14 -8.90
N PHE A 39 -11.75 -2.35 -7.59
CA PHE A 39 -12.68 -1.70 -6.66
C PHE A 39 -12.58 -0.17 -6.72
N PHE A 40 -11.36 0.38 -6.75
CA PHE A 40 -11.16 1.84 -6.85
C PHE A 40 -11.73 2.41 -8.15
N ARG A 41 -11.51 1.72 -9.27
CA ARG A 41 -12.01 2.14 -10.60
C ARG A 41 -13.53 2.12 -10.69
N GLN A 42 -14.18 1.21 -9.98
CA GLN A 42 -15.64 1.08 -9.97
C GLN A 42 -16.36 2.15 -9.16
N HIS A 43 -15.66 2.86 -8.26
CA HIS A 43 -16.27 3.82 -7.33
C HIS A 43 -15.64 5.23 -7.40
N PRO A 44 -15.72 5.92 -8.56
CA PRO A 44 -15.12 7.25 -8.75
C PRO A 44 -15.71 8.33 -7.83
N GLU A 45 -16.84 8.08 -7.19
CA GLU A 45 -17.49 8.97 -6.22
C GLU A 45 -16.75 9.05 -4.88
N TYR A 46 -15.90 8.07 -4.56
CA TYR A 46 -15.08 8.06 -3.36
C TYR A 46 -13.72 8.70 -3.60
N THR A 47 -13.05 9.04 -2.49
CA THR A 47 -11.66 9.52 -2.51
C THR A 47 -10.75 8.36 -2.13
N PHE A 48 -9.90 7.94 -3.06
CA PHE A 48 -8.90 6.92 -2.82
C PHE A 48 -7.51 7.55 -2.85
N LEU A 49 -6.83 7.54 -1.71
CA LEU A 49 -5.41 7.88 -1.62
C LEU A 49 -4.56 6.61 -1.68
N ILE A 50 -3.77 6.48 -2.74
CA ILE A 50 -2.81 5.40 -2.98
C ILE A 50 -1.42 5.95 -2.70
N ILE A 51 -0.72 5.35 -1.75
CA ILE A 51 0.61 5.81 -1.35
C ILE A 51 1.60 4.69 -1.67
N ASP A 52 2.51 4.94 -2.61
CA ASP A 52 3.63 4.05 -2.89
C ASP A 52 4.67 4.18 -1.78
N THR A 53 4.82 3.09 -1.03
CA THR A 53 5.72 3.00 0.13
C THR A 53 7.04 2.32 -0.21
N SER A 54 7.34 2.11 -1.49
CA SER A 54 8.53 1.37 -1.95
C SER A 54 9.84 1.97 -1.49
N ASN A 55 9.93 3.28 -1.33
CA ASN A 55 11.19 3.98 -1.06
C ASN A 55 11.30 4.52 0.37
N ILE A 56 10.36 4.18 1.25
CA ILE A 56 10.35 4.63 2.63
C ILE A 56 10.25 3.45 3.60
N ASP A 57 10.82 3.62 4.79
CA ASP A 57 10.67 2.66 5.89
C ASP A 57 9.95 3.33 7.07
N PHE A 58 8.64 3.49 6.96
CA PHE A 58 7.83 4.07 8.04
C PHE A 58 7.73 3.19 9.29
N VAL A 59 8.30 1.98 9.29
CA VAL A 59 8.36 1.08 10.45
C VAL A 59 9.59 1.39 11.29
N SER A 60 10.75 1.52 10.64
CA SER A 60 12.04 1.74 11.34
C SER A 60 12.48 3.20 11.37
N ASN A 61 11.96 4.05 10.48
CA ASN A 61 12.34 5.45 10.34
C ASN A 61 11.19 6.40 10.73
N SER A 62 11.37 7.10 11.86
CA SER A 62 10.39 8.06 12.38
C SER A 62 10.13 9.24 11.44
N ALA A 63 11.13 9.68 10.67
CA ALA A 63 10.94 10.77 9.70
C ALA A 63 10.03 10.35 8.54
N ASP A 64 10.19 9.11 8.07
CA ASP A 64 9.34 8.55 7.01
C ASP A 64 7.92 8.27 7.52
N TYR A 65 7.78 7.84 8.78
CA TYR A 65 6.48 7.75 9.44
C TYR A 65 5.77 9.11 9.49
N LEU A 66 6.48 10.18 9.86
CA LEU A 66 5.91 11.53 9.89
C LEU A 66 5.51 12.01 8.49
N LYS A 67 6.32 11.76 7.46
CA LYS A 67 5.95 12.07 6.06
C LYS A 67 4.65 11.37 5.68
N LEU A 68 4.54 10.07 5.93
CA LEU A 68 3.34 9.28 5.63
C LEU A 68 2.12 9.81 6.38
N LYS A 69 2.26 10.13 7.67
CA LYS A 69 1.19 10.69 8.50
C LYS A 69 0.70 12.03 7.95
N ASN A 70 1.61 12.95 7.63
CA ASN A 70 1.25 14.26 7.12
C ASN A 70 0.53 14.15 5.76
N GLU A 71 0.95 13.21 4.90
CA GLU A 71 0.27 12.95 3.63
C GLU A 71 -1.18 12.49 3.83
N ILE A 72 -1.44 11.64 4.83
CA ILE A 72 -2.77 11.08 5.11
C ILE A 72 -3.69 12.08 5.82
N PHE A 73 -3.17 12.84 6.80
CA PHE A 73 -4.00 13.60 7.74
C PHE A 73 -3.99 15.11 7.51
N ASP A 74 -2.93 15.66 6.93
CA ASP A 74 -2.78 17.13 6.80
C ASP A 74 -3.14 17.63 5.39
N LYS A 75 -3.49 16.72 4.47
CA LYS A 75 -3.87 17.04 3.10
C LYS A 75 -5.30 16.62 2.80
N THR A 76 -5.94 17.38 1.91
CA THR A 76 -7.26 17.08 1.38
C THR A 76 -7.17 16.68 -0.08
N TYR A 77 -7.83 15.59 -0.45
CA TYR A 77 -7.89 15.11 -1.82
C TYR A 77 -9.34 15.18 -2.32
N PRO A 78 -9.59 15.64 -3.56
CA PRO A 78 -10.92 15.60 -4.13
C PRO A 78 -11.34 14.15 -4.43
N LYS A 79 -12.61 13.95 -4.81
CA LYS A 79 -13.10 12.64 -5.27
C LYS A 79 -12.24 12.09 -6.42
N GLY A 80 -12.19 10.76 -6.52
CA GLY A 80 -11.35 10.03 -7.45
C GLY A 80 -10.12 9.42 -6.80
N MET A 81 -9.19 8.97 -7.66
CA MET A 81 -7.99 8.25 -7.27
C MET A 81 -6.77 9.16 -7.34
N HIS A 82 -6.01 9.21 -6.25
CA HIS A 82 -4.80 10.01 -6.11
C HIS A 82 -3.63 9.12 -5.75
N THR A 83 -2.52 9.26 -6.45
CA THR A 83 -1.30 8.51 -6.18
C THR A 83 -0.22 9.45 -5.68
N VAL A 84 0.42 9.07 -4.58
CA VAL A 84 1.59 9.75 -4.01
C VAL A 84 2.73 8.76 -3.94
N THR A 85 3.91 9.18 -4.38
CA THR A 85 5.14 8.40 -4.29
C THR A 85 6.17 9.21 -3.52
N PHE A 86 6.86 8.52 -2.60
CA PHE A 86 7.97 9.08 -1.84
C PHE A 86 9.34 8.77 -2.46
#